data_AF-A0A173VRY9-F1
#
_entry.id   AF-A0A173VRY9-F1
#
_cell.length_a   1.000
_cell.length_b   1.000
_cell.length_c   1.000
_cell.angle_alpha   90.00
_cell.angle_beta   90.00
_cell.angle_gamma   90.00
#
_symmetry.space_group_name_H-M   'P 1'
#
loop_
_entity.id
_entity.type
_entity.pdbx_description
1 polymer ?
#
loop_
_entity_poly.entity_id
_entity_poly.type
_entity_poly.pdbx_seq_one_letter_code
_entity_poly.pdbx_strand_id
1 'polypeptide(L)' 'MEELRLGVVESQFAEIIWSNEPLPSGELVKLCEQKLGWKKSTTYTVLKRLCERGIFQNEKGMVSARMTKEEYDAA' A
#
# COMPACT_ATOMS: atom_id res chain seq x y z
N MET A 1 -21.70 -4.30 7.19
CA MET A 1 -20.58 -3.34 7.18
C MET A 1 -19.35 -4.20 7.04
N GLU A 2 -18.78 -4.29 5.85
CA GLU A 2 -17.54 -5.04 5.64
C GLU A 2 -16.47 -4.35 6.47
N GLU A 3 -16.01 -5.01 7.53
CA GLU A 3 -14.88 -4.53 8.32
C GLU A 3 -13.69 -4.40 7.38
N LEU A 4 -13.47 -3.16 6.94
CA LEU A 4 -12.28 -2.68 6.28
C LEU A 4 -11.12 -2.77 7.30
N ARG A 5 -10.76 -3.95 7.78
CA ARG A 5 -9.53 -4.13 8.56
C ARG A 5 -8.42 -4.49 7.61
N LEU A 6 -7.46 -3.57 7.45
CA LEU A 6 -6.17 -3.93 6.88
C LEU A 6 -5.58 -5.03 7.74
N GLY A 7 -5.23 -6.16 7.14
CA GLY A 7 -4.46 -7.19 7.86
C GLY A 7 -3.16 -6.58 8.38
N VAL A 8 -2.59 -7.12 9.46
CA VAL A 8 -1.32 -6.64 10.07
C VAL A 8 -0.20 -6.43 9.02
N VAL A 9 -0.21 -7.27 8.00
CA VAL A 9 0.71 -7.28 6.85
C VAL A 9 0.40 -6.16 5.85
N GLU A 10 -0.89 -5.89 5.57
CA GLU A 10 -1.33 -4.79 4.70
C GLU A 10 -1.11 -3.43 5.37
N SER A 11 -1.31 -3.33 6.68
CA SER A 11 -1.05 -2.10 7.46
C SER A 11 0.42 -1.71 7.44
N GLN A 12 1.34 -2.66 7.59
CA GLN A 12 2.78 -2.39 7.46
C GLN A 12 3.15 -1.92 6.05
N PHE A 13 2.54 -2.52 5.02
CA PHE A 13 2.75 -2.10 3.64
C PHE A 13 2.22 -0.68 3.38
N ALA A 14 1.02 -0.38 3.89
CA ALA A 14 0.42 0.93 3.81
C ALA A 14 1.29 2.00 4.51
N GLU A 15 1.84 1.68 5.69
CA GLU A 15 2.75 2.56 6.43
C GLU A 15 4.04 2.88 5.68
N ILE A 16 4.59 1.89 4.94
CA ILE A 16 5.74 2.12 4.05
C ILE A 16 5.37 3.12 2.95
N ILE A 17 4.19 2.99 2.34
CA ILE A 17 3.74 3.93 1.31
C ILE A 17 3.54 5.31 1.92
N TRP A 18 2.75 5.46 2.99
CA TRP A 18 2.52 6.75 3.65
C TRP A 18 3.81 7.46 4.10
N SER A 19 4.81 6.70 4.55
CA SER A 19 6.09 7.28 4.99
C SER A 19 7.03 7.69 3.84
N ASN A 20 6.82 7.17 2.63
CA ASN A 20 7.71 7.39 1.48
C ASN A 20 6.99 8.04 0.28
N GLU A 21 5.70 8.32 0.38
CA GLU A 21 4.95 8.87 -0.74
C GLU A 21 5.38 10.31 -1.07
N PRO A 22 5.27 10.70 -2.36
CA PRO A 22 5.01 9.86 -3.53
C PRO A 22 6.25 9.06 -3.94
N LEU A 23 6.11 7.74 -4.12
CA LEU A 23 7.22 6.86 -4.51
C LEU A 23 6.90 6.02 -5.75
N PRO A 24 7.88 5.70 -6.61
CA PRO A 24 7.64 4.84 -7.75
C PRO A 24 7.41 3.40 -7.30
N SER A 25 6.52 2.69 -8.02
CA SER A 25 6.19 1.27 -7.75
C SER A 25 7.43 0.36 -7.76
N GLY A 26 8.47 0.71 -8.52
CA GLY A 26 9.76 0.02 -8.50
C GLY A 26 10.53 0.19 -7.19
N GLU A 27 10.46 1.35 -6.53
CA GLU A 27 11.04 1.54 -5.20
C GLU A 27 10.19 0.89 -4.12
N LEU A 28 8.86 0.95 -4.24
CA LEU A 28 7.96 0.28 -3.32
C LEU A 28 8.27 -1.22 -3.23
N VAL A 29 8.49 -1.86 -4.38
CA VAL A 29 8.93 -3.26 -4.46
C VAL A 29 10.24 -3.47 -3.68
N LYS A 30 11.25 -2.62 -3.88
CA LYS A 30 12.55 -2.75 -3.20
C LYS A 30 12.40 -2.55 -1.69
N LEU A 31 11.61 -1.57 -1.26
CA LEU A 31 11.34 -1.31 0.15
C LEU A 31 10.62 -2.50 0.81
N CYS A 32 9.66 -3.10 0.12
CA CYS A 32 8.95 -4.27 0.63
C CYS A 32 9.84 -5.52 0.63
N GLU A 33 10.71 -5.67 -0.34
CA GLU A 33 11.71 -6.75 -0.36
C GLU A 33 12.71 -6.59 0.80
N GLN A 34 13.17 -5.37 1.10
CA GLN A 34 14.12 -5.11 2.18
C GLN A 34 13.50 -5.13 3.59
N LYS A 35 12.35 -4.48 3.77
CA LYS A 35 11.69 -4.37 5.09
C LYS A 35 10.85 -5.59 5.44
N LEU A 36 10.14 -6.15 4.46
CA LEU A 36 9.17 -7.22 4.67
C LEU A 36 9.61 -8.57 4.08
N GLY A 37 10.70 -8.61 3.31
CA GLY A 37 11.16 -9.83 2.63
C GLY A 37 10.23 -10.28 1.49
N TRP A 38 9.40 -9.37 0.94
CA TRP A 38 8.39 -9.75 -0.03
C TRP A 38 8.96 -9.92 -1.44
N LYS A 39 8.42 -10.91 -2.15
CA LYS A 39 8.63 -11.05 -3.58
C LYS A 39 7.85 -9.97 -4.33
N LYS A 40 8.36 -9.57 -5.49
CA LYS A 40 7.67 -8.66 -6.45
C LYS A 40 6.19 -8.97 -6.63
N SER A 41 5.85 -10.24 -6.86
CA SER A 41 4.46 -10.67 -7.09
C SER A 41 3.55 -10.40 -5.89
N THR A 42 4.04 -10.60 -4.67
CA THR A 42 3.30 -10.33 -3.43
C THR A 42 3.03 -8.83 -3.29
N THR A 43 4.05 -8.00 -3.49
CA THR A 43 3.92 -6.53 -3.47
C THR A 43 2.87 -6.04 -4.46
N TYR A 44 2.92 -6.50 -5.71
CA TYR A 44 1.92 -6.08 -6.72
C TYR A 44 0.52 -6.58 -6.42
N THR A 45 0.38 -7.79 -5.86
CA THR A 45 -0.94 -8.34 -5.50
C THR A 45 -1.58 -7.53 -4.38
N VAL A 46 -0.82 -7.19 -3.34
CA VAL A 46 -1.30 -6.37 -2.22
C VAL A 46 -1.55 -4.93 -2.68
N LEU A 47 -0.63 -4.33 -3.43
CA LEU A 47 -0.81 -2.99 -4.00
C LEU A 47 -2.09 -2.91 -4.84
N LYS A 48 -2.33 -3.89 -5.71
CA LYS A 48 -3.54 -3.93 -6.54
C LYS A 48 -4.81 -3.97 -5.70
N ARG A 49 -4.87 -4.82 -4.66
CA ARG A 49 -6.01 -4.89 -3.74
C ARG A 49 -6.27 -3.56 -3.03
N LEU A 50 -5.21 -2.88 -2.59
CA LEU A 50 -5.35 -1.62 -1.88
C LEU A 50 -5.73 -0.46 -2.83
N CYS A 51 -5.27 -0.51 -4.08
CA CYS A 51 -5.76 0.38 -5.13
C CYS A 51 -7.23 0.12 -5.48
N GLU A 52 -7.65 -1.14 -5.56
CA GLU A 52 -9.06 -1.53 -5.78
C GLU A 52 -9.96 -1.08 -4.61
N ARG A 53 -9.44 -1.11 -3.38
CA ARG A 53 -10.10 -0.53 -2.19
C ARG A 53 -10.11 1.01 -2.18
N GLY A 54 -9.43 1.67 -3.11
CA GLY A 54 -9.36 3.13 -3.19
C GLY A 54 -8.44 3.78 -2.15
N ILE A 55 -7.60 3.01 -1.47
CA ILE A 55 -6.69 3.48 -0.41
C ILE A 55 -5.45 4.13 -1.03
N PHE A 56 -4.87 3.46 -2.03
CA PHE A 56 -3.72 3.95 -2.78
C PHE A 56 -4.11 4.19 -4.24
N GLN A 57 -3.34 5.05 -4.90
CA GLN A 57 -3.43 5.22 -6.34
C GLN A 57 -2.05 5.02 -6.95
N ASN A 58 -2.04 4.40 -8.13
CA ASN A 58 -0.83 4.30 -8.94
C ASN A 58 -1.07 5.09 -10.23
N GLU A 59 -0.41 6.23 -10.34
CA GLU A 59 -0.44 7.08 -11.53
C GLU A 59 0.89 6.99 -12.27
N LYS A 60 0.87 6.42 -13.47
CA LYS A 60 2.06 6.30 -14.36
C LYS A 60 3.29 5.67 -13.67
N GLY A 61 3.07 4.77 -12.72
CA GLY A 61 4.14 4.11 -11.98
C GLY A 61 4.56 4.82 -10.70
N MET A 62 3.96 5.97 -10.37
CA MET A 62 4.09 6.66 -9.09
C MET A 62 2.93 6.25 -8.17
N VAL A 63 3.26 5.73 -7.01
CA VAL A 63 2.30 5.31 -5.98
C VAL A 63 2.17 6.43 -4.95
N SER A 64 0.94 6.85 -4.70
CA SER A 64 0.58 7.82 -3.66
C SER A 64 -0.61 7.32 -2.84
N ALA A 65 -0.73 7.79 -1.61
CA ALA A 65 -1.92 7.54 -0.82
C ALA A 65 -3.06 8.44 -1.28
N ARG A 66 -4.23 7.81 -1.42
CA ARG A 66 -5.47 8.51 -1.72
C ARG A 66 -6.29 8.76 -0.46
N MET A 67 -6.15 7.88 0.54
CA MET A 67 -6.74 8.02 1.88
C MET A 67 -5.68 7.75 2.94
N THR A 68 -5.73 8.52 4.02
CA THR A 68 -4.89 8.28 5.21
C THR A 68 -5.41 7.10 6.03
N LYS A 69 -4.56 6.57 6.93
CA LYS A 69 -4.95 5.50 7.86
C LYS A 69 -6.20 5.87 8.66
N GLU A 70 -6.26 7.13 9.08
CA GLU A 70 -7.34 7.67 9.90
C GLU A 70 -8.65 7.78 9.12
N GLU A 71 -8.62 8.19 7.85
CA GLU A 71 -9.81 8.21 6.98
C GLU A 71 -10.34 6.80 6.67
N TYR A 72 -9.47 5.80 6.63
CA TYR A 72 -9.86 4.41 6.41
C TYR A 72 -10.43 3.75 7.67
N ASP A 73 -9.83 3.95 8.84
CA ASP A 73 -10.33 3.39 10.11
C ASP A 73 -11.66 4.02 10.53
N ALA A 74 -11.93 5.25 10.07
CA ALA A 74 -13.17 5.98 10.33
C ALA A 74 -14.34 5.65 9.37
N ALA A 75 -14.11 4.88 8.29
CA ALA A 75 -15.10 4.57 7.24
C ALA A 75 -15.72 3.16 7.39
#